data_AF-A0A521NYF5-F1
#
_entry.id   AF-A0A521NYF5-F1
#
_cell.length_a   1.000
_cell.length_b   1.000
_cell.length_c   1.000
_cell.angle_alpha   90.00
_cell.angle_beta   90.00
_cell.angle_gamma   90.00
#
_symmetry.space_group_name_H-M   'P 1'
#
loop_
_entity.id
_entity.type
_entity.pdbx_description
1 polymer ?
#
loop_
_entity_poly.entity_id
_entity_poly.type
_entity_poly.pdbx_seq_one_letter_code
_entity_poly.pdbx_strand_id
1 'polypeptide(L)' 'MINNAVLRTLIILGILFLITYALADGLYYGSTWGTVLALGSLIALGLSINLYREQQRKLQEEEES' A
#
# COMPACT_ATOMS: atom_id res chain seq x y z
N MET A 1 -1.09 -24.17 4.66
CA MET A 1 -0.29 -23.40 3.68
C MET A 1 -0.99 -22.08 3.45
N ILE A 2 -0.40 -20.96 3.87
CA ILE A 2 -1.00 -19.63 3.62
C ILE A 2 -0.82 -19.35 2.13
N ASN A 3 -1.92 -19.08 1.44
CA ASN A 3 -1.89 -18.79 0.01
C ASN A 3 -1.16 -17.45 -0.22
N ASN A 4 -0.31 -17.37 -1.25
CA ASN A 4 0.51 -16.17 -1.51
C ASN A 4 -0.34 -14.89 -1.68
N ALA A 5 -1.56 -15.04 -2.23
CA ALA A 5 -2.53 -13.95 -2.33
C ALA A 5 -2.99 -13.46 -0.94
N VAL A 6 -3.22 -14.37 0.01
CA VAL A 6 -3.63 -14.03 1.38
C VAL A 6 -2.49 -13.36 2.14
N LEU A 7 -1.26 -13.86 1.99
CA LEU A 7 -0.07 -13.25 2.59
C LEU A 7 0.11 -11.81 2.10
N ARG A 8 -0.05 -11.57 0.80
CA ARG A 8 0.04 -10.24 0.20
C ARG A 8 -1.03 -9.29 0.75
N THR A 9 -2.27 -9.76 0.88
CA THR A 9 -3.36 -8.97 1.47
C THR A 9 -3.07 -8.62 2.93
N LEU A 10 -2.55 -9.56 3.72
CA LEU A 10 -2.16 -9.31 5.10
C LEU A 10 -1.03 -8.28 5.21
N ILE A 11 -0.05 -8.33 4.30
CA ILE A 11 1.03 -7.33 4.25
C ILE A 11 0.48 -5.94 3.92
N ILE A 12 -0.39 -5.82 2.91
CA ILE A 12 -1.02 -4.54 2.55
C ILE A 12 -1.82 -3.98 3.74
N LEU A 13 -2.62 -4.81 4.41
CA LEU A 13 -3.37 -4.41 5.60
C LEU A 13 -2.47 -3.97 6.74
N GLY A 14 -1.37 -4.68 6.99
CA GLY A 14 -0.39 -4.31 8.01
C GLY A 14 0.28 -2.96 7.72
N ILE A 15 0.66 -2.71 6.47
CA ILE A 15 1.23 -1.43 6.05
C ILE A 15 0.19 -0.30 6.20
N LEU A 16 -1.07 -0.54 5.80
CA LEU A 16 -2.14 0.42 5.96
C LEU A 16 -2.36 0.80 7.43
N PHE A 17 -2.37 -0.20 8.32
CA PHE A 17 -2.50 0.01 9.76
C PHE A 17 -1.34 0.87 10.31
N LEU A 18 -0.09 0.59 9.91
CA LEU A 18 1.07 1.38 10.32
C LEU A 18 1.00 2.83 9.83
N ILE A 19 0.55 3.05 8.58
CA ILE A 19 0.37 4.40 8.02
C ILE A 19 -0.71 5.14 8.81
N THR A 20 -1.84 4.50 9.11
CA THR A 20 -2.92 5.10 9.91
C THR A 20 -2.47 5.42 11.33
N TYR A 21 -1.69 4.53 11.95
CA TYR A 21 -1.12 4.77 13.27
C TYR A 21 -0.15 5.96 13.26
N ALA A 22 0.77 6.02 12.30
CA ALA A 22 1.70 7.14 12.15
C ALA A 22 0.98 8.46 11.83
N LEU A 23 -0.11 8.41 11.07
CA LEU A 23 -0.96 9.58 10.81
C LEU A 23 -1.67 10.05 12.08
N ALA A 24 -2.24 9.13 12.86
CA ALA A 24 -2.91 9.45 14.10
C ALA A 24 -1.95 10.03 15.14
N ASP A 25 -0.76 9.44 15.27
CA ASP A 25 0.31 9.92 16.15
C ASP A 25 0.81 11.31 15.70
N GLY A 26 1.03 11.49 14.38
CA GLY A 26 1.39 12.77 13.79
C GLY A 26 0.36 13.87 14.04
N LEU A 27 -0.94 13.56 13.92
CA LEU A 27 -2.02 14.50 14.21
C LEU A 27 -2.14 14.78 15.72
N TYR A 28 -2.00 13.76 16.57
CA TYR A 28 -2.14 13.90 18.02
C TYR A 28 -1.02 14.76 18.63
N TYR A 29 0.22 14.59 18.18
CA TYR A 29 1.36 15.37 18.64
C TYR A 29 1.59 16.67 17.84
N GLY A 30 0.74 16.98 16.85
CA GLY A 30 0.89 18.18 16.01
C GLY A 30 2.10 18.16 15.08
N SER A 31 2.64 16.97 14.78
CA SER A 31 3.77 16.78 13.87
C SER A 31 3.29 16.84 12.41
N THR A 32 3.44 18.02 11.81
CA THR A 32 3.17 18.26 10.38
C THR A 32 4.01 17.35 9.49
N TRP A 33 5.27 17.14 9.82
CA TRP A 33 6.15 16.25 9.05
C TRP A 33 5.70 14.78 9.12
N GLY A 34 5.29 14.29 10.30
CA GLY A 34 4.77 12.93 10.44
C GLY A 34 3.49 12.72 9.62
N THR A 35 2.60 13.71 9.64
CA THR A 35 1.35 13.67 8.87
C THR A 35 1.59 13.69 7.36
N VAL A 36 2.50 14.55 6.88
CA VAL A 36 2.87 14.65 5.45
C VAL A 36 3.53 13.36 4.96
N LEU A 37 4.44 12.78 5.75
CA LEU A 37 5.11 11.52 5.42
C LEU A 37 4.13 10.33 5.39
N ALA A 38 3.17 10.30 6.32
CA ALA A 38 2.12 9.28 6.34
C ALA A 38 1.21 9.39 5.10
N LEU A 39 0.80 10.60 4.72
CA LEU A 39 0.03 10.85 3.49
C LEU A 39 0.83 10.46 2.24
N GLY A 40 2.11 10.82 2.17
CA GLY A 40 2.99 10.43 1.07
C GLY A 40 3.12 8.91 0.94
N SER A 41 3.24 8.21 2.06
CA SER A 41 3.29 6.75 2.11
C SER A 41 1.99 6.10 1.63
N LEU A 42 0.84 6.70 1.94
CA LEU A 42 -0.47 6.25 1.47
C LEU A 42 -0.59 6.33 -0.06
N ILE A 43 -0.16 7.47 -0.64
CA ILE A 43 -0.16 7.69 -2.08
C ILE A 43 0.79 6.71 -2.77
N ALA A 44 2.00 6.53 -2.23
CA ALA A 44 2.99 5.59 -2.76
C ALA A 44 2.48 4.14 -2.77
N LEU A 45 1.75 3.72 -1.72
CA LEU A 45 1.11 2.42 -1.65
C LEU A 45 0.03 2.28 -2.75
N GLY A 46 -0.81 3.28 -2.92
CA GLY A 46 -1.85 3.30 -3.96
C GLY A 46 -1.27 3.19 -5.37
N LEU A 47 -0.22 3.95 -5.68
CA LEU A 47 0.48 3.87 -6.97
C LEU A 47 1.14 2.51 -7.20
N SER A 48 1.77 1.95 -6.16
CA SER A 48 2.41 0.63 -6.23
C SER A 48 1.39 -0.48 -6.51
N ILE A 49 0.20 -0.40 -5.91
CA ILE A 49 -0.91 -1.33 -6.19
C ILE A 49 -1.38 -1.17 -7.64
N ASN A 50 -1.52 0.06 -8.13
CA ASN A 50 -1.96 0.33 -9.49
C ASN A 50 -0.97 -0.22 -10.54
N LEU A 51 0.33 0.07 -10.38
CA LEU A 51 1.39 -0.45 -11.26
C LEU A 51 1.43 -1.97 -11.26
N TYR A 52 1.25 -2.60 -10.09
CA TYR A 52 1.18 -4.06 -10.02
C TYR A 52 -0.02 -4.63 -10.80
N ARG A 53 -1.20 -3.98 -10.71
CA ARG A 53 -2.37 -4.40 -11.49
C ARG A 53 -2.14 -4.23 -12.98
N GLU A 54 -1.48 -3.15 -13.38
CA GLU A 54 -1.14 -2.91 -14.79
C GLU A 54 -0.15 -3.97 -15.31
N GLN A 55 0.87 -4.33 -14.51
CA GLN A 55 1.80 -5.40 -14.86
C GLN A 55 1.12 -6.77 -14.96
N GLN A 56 0.24 -7.10 -14.01
CA GLN A 56 -0.56 -8.32 -14.06
C GLN A 56 -1.43 -8.38 -15.32
N ARG A 57 -2.04 -7.25 -15.70
CA ARG A 57 -2.87 -7.16 -16.90
C ARG A 57 -2.05 -7.37 -18.17
N LYS A 58 -0.86 -6.77 -18.28
CA LYS A 58 0.04 -6.96 -19.41
C LYS A 58 0.53 -8.40 -19.54
N LEU A 59 0.86 -9.04 -18.42
CA LEU A 59 1.23 -10.46 -18.39
C LEU A 59 0.10 -11.36 -18.89
N GLN A 60 -1.15 -11.08 -18.50
CA GLN A 60 -2.31 -11.83 -19.00
C GLN A 60 -2.56 -11.59 -20.49
N GLU A 61 -2.43 -10.35 -20.97
CA GLU A 61 -2.56 -10.02 -22.40
C GLU A 61 -1.46 -10.67 -23.27
N GLU A 62 -0.23 -10.83 -22.75
CA GLU A 62 0.86 -11.56 -23.41
C GLU A 62 0.67 -13.09 -23.39
N GLU A 63 0.06 -13.66 -22.35
CA GLU A 63 -0.24 -15.10 -22.28
C GLU A 63 -1.43 -15.51 -23.17
N GLU A 64 -2.31 -14.58 -23.54
CA GLU A 64 -3.49 -14.82 -24.40
C GLU A 64 -3.25 -14.57 -25.92
N SER A 65 -2.10 -14.00 -26.33
CA SER A 65 -1.71 -13.82 -27.76
C SER A 65 -0.82 -14.93 -28.29
#